data_AF-A0AA41V5H3-F1
#
_entry.id   AF-A0AA41V5H3-F1
#
_cell.length_a   1.000
_cell.length_b   1.000
_cell.length_c   1.000
_cell.angle_alpha   90.00
_cell.angle_beta   90.00
_cell.angle_gamma   90.00
#
_symmetry.space_group_name_H-M   'P 1'
#
loop_
_entity.id
_entity.type
_entity.pdbx_description
1 polymer ?
#
loop_
_entity_poly.entity_id
_entity_poly.type
_entity_poly.pdbx_seq_one_letter_code
_entity_poly.pdbx_strand_id
1 'polypeptide(L)'
;VMKTLVHFGAPENILVDGKPHLGTDRLIPLLRNFRQHLQDLGVTIKFGTRVDDLLVENEQVVGVRVSDATNELHADSQNLRYDAVVLAVGHSARDVYEMLVPYDVRMVPKDFAVGFRVEHPQELINNIQ
;
A
#
# COMPACT_ATOMS: atom_id res chain seq x y z
N VAL A 1 11.15 -10.69 -5.13
CA VAL A 1 9.77 -10.74 -4.58
C VAL A 1 9.37 -12.15 -4.17
N MET A 2 9.20 -13.12 -5.09
CA MET A 2 8.68 -14.47 -4.73
C MET A 2 9.50 -15.21 -3.66
N LYS A 3 10.84 -15.24 -3.77
CA LYS A 3 11.72 -15.81 -2.72
C LYS A 3 11.54 -15.14 -1.36
N THR A 4 11.28 -13.84 -1.34
CA THR A 4 11.01 -13.07 -0.12
C THR A 4 9.67 -13.49 0.48
N LEU A 5 8.63 -13.67 -0.34
CA LEU A 5 7.34 -14.18 0.14
C LEU A 5 7.50 -15.57 0.78
N VAL A 6 8.27 -16.47 0.16
CA VAL A 6 8.57 -17.79 0.72
C VAL A 6 9.32 -17.68 2.04
N HIS A 7 10.35 -16.84 2.10
CA HIS A 7 11.12 -16.60 3.32
C HIS A 7 10.24 -16.18 4.52
N PHE A 8 9.14 -15.44 4.26
CA PHE A 8 8.20 -14.99 5.30
C PHE A 8 6.95 -15.88 5.45
N GLY A 9 6.93 -17.08 4.86
CA GLY A 9 5.91 -18.10 5.12
C GLY A 9 4.96 -18.39 3.97
N ALA A 10 5.23 -17.91 2.75
CA ALA A 10 4.52 -18.41 1.58
C ALA A 10 5.00 -19.82 1.20
N PRO A 11 4.14 -20.67 0.63
CA PRO A 11 4.52 -22.02 0.19
C PRO A 11 5.60 -22.00 -0.91
N GLU A 12 6.53 -22.97 -0.90
CA GLU A 12 7.63 -23.01 -1.87
C GLU A 12 7.16 -23.23 -3.33
N ASN A 13 6.01 -23.89 -3.53
CA ASN A 13 5.47 -24.16 -4.87
C ASN A 13 5.20 -22.88 -5.67
N ILE A 14 5.01 -21.72 -5.01
CA ILE A 14 4.85 -20.45 -5.72
C ILE A 14 6.07 -20.07 -6.59
N LEU A 15 7.23 -20.68 -6.36
CA LEU A 15 8.45 -20.43 -7.12
C LEU A 15 8.45 -21.15 -8.48
N VAL A 16 7.60 -22.15 -8.66
CA VAL A 16 7.57 -23.02 -9.85
C VAL A 16 6.21 -23.06 -10.53
N ASP A 17 5.12 -22.79 -9.81
CA ASP A 17 3.76 -22.77 -10.37
C ASP A 17 3.62 -21.70 -11.45
N GLY A 18 2.96 -22.05 -12.57
CA GLY A 18 2.74 -21.12 -13.68
C GLY A 18 1.72 -20.02 -13.39
N LYS A 19 0.84 -20.22 -12.40
CA LYS A 19 -0.18 -19.26 -11.93
C LYS A 19 -0.29 -19.33 -10.39
N PRO A 20 0.75 -18.91 -9.66
CA PRO A 20 0.78 -19.06 -8.22
C PRO A 20 -0.26 -18.15 -7.57
N HIS A 21 -0.99 -18.69 -6.59
CA HIS A 21 -1.92 -17.93 -5.77
C HIS A 21 -1.67 -18.23 -4.29
N LEU A 22 -1.67 -17.19 -3.46
CA LEU A 22 -1.42 -17.34 -2.02
C LEU A 22 -2.73 -17.55 -1.24
N GLY A 23 -3.81 -16.87 -1.65
CA GLY A 23 -5.04 -16.77 -0.88
C GLY A 23 -4.92 -15.81 0.32
N THR A 24 -6.04 -15.22 0.74
CA THR A 24 -6.08 -14.23 1.83
C THR A 24 -5.59 -14.81 3.16
N ASP A 25 -5.94 -16.05 3.46
CA ASP A 25 -5.62 -16.69 4.74
C ASP A 25 -4.12 -16.84 4.99
N ARG A 26 -3.34 -17.07 3.94
CA ARG A 26 -1.88 -17.14 4.01
C ARG A 26 -1.21 -15.77 3.92
N LEU A 27 -1.86 -14.80 3.28
CA LEU A 27 -1.33 -13.44 3.17
C LEU A 27 -1.25 -12.76 4.54
N ILE A 28 -2.26 -12.93 5.40
CA ILE A 28 -2.32 -12.31 6.74
C ILE A 28 -1.10 -12.67 7.62
N PRO A 29 -0.79 -13.95 7.88
CA PRO A 29 0.37 -14.32 8.71
C PRO A 29 1.69 -13.91 8.05
N LEU A 30 1.81 -14.02 6.73
CA LEU A 30 2.98 -13.57 5.99
C LEU A 30 3.25 -12.06 6.22
N LEU A 31 2.22 -11.22 6.12
CA LEU A 31 2.37 -9.78 6.35
C LEU A 31 2.74 -9.45 7.81
N ARG A 32 2.27 -10.25 8.78
CA ARG A 32 2.69 -10.11 10.18
C ARG A 32 4.18 -10.41 10.35
N ASN A 33 4.70 -11.44 9.68
CA ASN A 33 6.12 -11.79 9.71
C ASN A 33 6.99 -10.70 9.08
N PHE A 34 6.59 -10.18 7.92
CA PHE A 34 7.26 -9.03 7.30
C PHE A 34 7.32 -7.83 8.24
N ARG A 35 6.18 -7.49 8.86
CA ARG A 35 6.11 -6.38 9.80
C ARG A 35 7.07 -6.58 10.97
N GLN A 36 7.06 -7.75 11.59
CA GLN A 36 7.96 -8.05 12.72
C GLN A 36 9.43 -7.92 12.30
N HIS A 37 9.79 -8.51 11.16
CA HIS A 37 11.16 -8.42 10.65
C HIS A 37 11.62 -6.97 10.41
N LEU A 38 10.77 -6.13 9.82
CA LEU A 38 11.07 -4.71 9.63
C LEU A 38 11.24 -4.00 10.98
N GLN A 39 10.39 -4.30 11.96
CA GLN A 39 10.51 -3.74 13.32
C GLN A 39 11.81 -4.17 14.01
N ASP A 40 12.22 -5.43 13.85
CA ASP A 40 13.48 -5.95 14.40
C ASP A 40 14.71 -5.27 13.76
N LEU A 41 14.59 -4.82 12.51
CA LEU A 41 15.58 -4.00 11.81
C LEU A 41 15.53 -2.50 12.20
N GLY A 42 14.65 -2.11 13.13
CA GLY A 42 14.51 -0.73 13.60
C GLY A 42 13.55 0.14 12.78
N VAL A 43 12.78 -0.46 11.86
CA VAL A 43 11.76 0.29 11.09
C VAL A 43 10.57 0.61 11.98
N THR A 44 10.22 1.90 12.06
CA THR A 44 9.01 2.35 12.76
C THR A 44 7.80 2.27 11.84
N ILE A 45 6.75 1.56 12.26
CA ILE A 45 5.50 1.41 11.52
C ILE A 45 4.36 2.03 12.35
N LYS A 46 3.72 3.07 11.80
CA LYS A 46 2.61 3.79 12.45
C LYS A 46 1.30 3.52 11.73
N PHE A 47 0.48 2.64 12.28
CA PHE A 47 -0.91 2.46 11.81
C PHE A 47 -1.80 3.59 12.33
N GLY A 48 -2.93 3.82 11.69
CA GLY A 48 -3.85 4.91 12.08
C GLY A 48 -3.24 6.30 11.90
N THR A 49 -2.17 6.44 11.11
CA THR A 49 -1.51 7.72 10.83
C THR A 49 -1.65 8.01 9.35
N ARG A 50 -2.49 9.00 8.99
CA ARG A 50 -2.69 9.42 7.60
C ARG A 50 -1.77 10.60 7.29
N VAL A 51 -1.15 10.61 6.12
CA VAL A 51 -0.44 11.78 5.59
C VAL A 51 -1.47 12.72 4.98
N ASP A 52 -1.52 13.96 5.49
CA ASP A 52 -2.44 14.99 5.01
C ASP A 52 -1.75 16.01 4.09
N ASP A 53 -0.43 16.19 4.25
CA ASP A 53 0.33 17.17 3.48
C ASP A 53 1.84 16.88 3.46
N LEU A 54 2.54 17.51 2.53
CA LEU A 54 4.01 17.55 2.49
C LEU A 54 4.53 18.74 3.29
N LEU A 55 5.72 18.60 3.87
CA LEU A 55 6.49 19.73 4.40
C LEU A 55 7.54 20.09 3.36
N VAL A 56 7.47 21.30 2.81
CA VAL A 56 8.37 21.76 1.74
C VAL A 56 9.11 23.01 2.19
N GLU A 57 10.44 22.97 2.09
CA GLU A 57 11.34 24.09 2.39
C GLU A 57 12.33 24.23 1.23
N ASN A 58 12.48 25.44 0.67
CA ASN A 58 13.39 25.71 -0.46
C ASN A 58 13.24 24.71 -1.62
N GLU A 59 12.00 24.44 -2.03
CA GLU A 59 11.64 23.48 -3.10
C GLU A 59 12.02 22.01 -2.79
N GLN A 60 12.38 21.69 -1.54
CA GLN A 60 12.69 20.33 -1.11
C GLN A 60 11.66 19.81 -0.12
N VAL A 61 11.24 18.56 -0.29
CA VAL A 61 10.41 17.86 0.68
C VAL A 61 11.28 17.48 1.88
N VAL A 62 10.92 17.98 3.06
CA VAL A 62 11.64 17.76 4.33
C VAL A 62 10.82 16.97 5.35
N GLY A 63 9.66 16.45 4.94
CA GLY A 63 8.78 15.68 5.81
C GLY A 63 7.33 15.66 5.37
N VAL A 64 6.47 15.28 6.30
CA VAL A 64 5.01 15.15 6.11
C VAL A 64 4.25 15.71 7.30
N ARG A 65 3.07 16.30 7.03
CA ARG A 65 2.05 16.53 8.05
C ARG A 65 1.14 15.32 8.10
N VAL A 66 0.88 14.83 9.30
CA VAL A 66 0.05 13.63 9.51
C VAL A 66 -1.01 13.89 10.56
N SER A 67 -2.12 13.16 10.49
CA SER A 67 -3.17 13.14 11.50
C SER A 67 -3.54 11.71 11.89
N ASP A 68 -4.24 11.58 13.02
CA ASP A 68 -4.86 10.31 13.41
C ASP A 68 -6.02 9.98 12.46
N ALA A 69 -5.90 8.86 11.76
CA ALA A 69 -6.91 8.35 10.83
C ALA A 69 -8.10 7.69 11.56
N THR A 70 -7.98 7.42 12.86
CA THR A 70 -9.05 6.85 13.69
C THR A 70 -9.96 7.92 14.29
N ASN A 71 -9.58 9.19 14.19
CA ASN A 71 -10.35 10.33 14.69
C ASN A 71 -10.93 11.14 13.53
N GLU A 72 -12.26 11.14 13.41
CA GLU A 72 -12.98 11.86 12.35
C GLU A 72 -12.78 13.38 12.40
N LEU A 73 -12.41 13.93 13.56
CA LEU A 73 -12.24 15.36 13.75
C LEU A 73 -10.89 15.88 13.21
N HIS A 74 -9.94 14.98 12.87
CA HIS A 74 -8.58 15.31 12.40
C HIS A 74 -7.88 16.44 13.19
N ALA A 75 -8.25 16.60 14.47
CA ALA A 75 -7.88 17.78 15.25
C ALA A 75 -6.40 17.77 15.67
N ASP A 76 -5.81 16.58 15.79
CA ASP A 76 -4.41 16.39 16.17
C ASP A 76 -3.57 16.13 14.92
N SER A 77 -3.17 17.20 14.24
CA SER A 77 -2.15 17.14 13.19
C SER A 77 -0.75 17.34 13.79
N GLN A 78 0.22 16.57 13.29
CA GLN A 78 1.62 16.67 13.69
C GLN A 78 2.54 16.72 12.46
N ASN A 79 3.62 17.47 12.56
CA ASN A 79 4.65 17.54 11.53
C ASN A 79 5.77 16.56 11.86
N LEU A 80 6.09 15.68 10.92
CA LEU A 80 7.19 14.71 11.03
C LEU A 80 8.25 15.03 9.98
N ARG A 81 9.48 15.31 10.40
CA ARG A 81 10.60 15.62 9.50
C ARG A 81 11.35 14.36 9.07
N TYR A 82 11.70 14.30 7.79
CA TYR A 82 12.45 13.20 7.16
C TYR A 82 13.30 13.73 6.00
N ASP A 83 14.45 13.08 5.75
CA ASP A 83 15.34 13.47 4.64
C ASP A 83 14.79 13.08 3.26
N ALA A 84 13.87 12.12 3.21
CA ALA A 84 13.21 11.67 1.99
C ALA A 84 11.81 11.13 2.28
N VAL A 85 10.89 11.32 1.33
CA VAL A 85 9.51 10.82 1.39
C VAL A 85 9.23 9.98 0.14
N VAL A 86 8.75 8.75 0.33
CA VAL A 86 8.34 7.84 -0.76
C VAL A 86 6.83 7.64 -0.71
N LEU A 87 6.13 8.05 -1.75
CA LEU A 87 4.68 7.88 -1.87
C LEU A 87 4.35 6.51 -2.49
N ALA A 88 4.07 5.52 -1.65
CA ALA A 88 3.64 4.16 -2.03
C ALA A 88 2.15 3.91 -1.65
N VAL A 89 1.29 4.89 -1.97
CA VAL A 89 -0.07 5.02 -1.42
C VAL A 89 -1.16 4.18 -2.12
N GLY A 90 -0.82 3.53 -3.23
CA GLY A 90 -1.78 2.80 -4.06
C GLY A 90 -2.71 3.73 -4.87
N HIS A 91 -3.42 3.16 -5.84
CA HIS A 91 -4.18 3.95 -6.84
C HIS A 91 -5.48 4.57 -6.30
N SER A 92 -5.95 4.14 -5.13
CA SER A 92 -7.20 4.62 -4.54
C SER A 92 -7.03 5.86 -3.65
N ALA A 93 -5.80 6.30 -3.39
CA ALA A 93 -5.47 7.44 -2.54
C ALA A 93 -5.73 8.79 -3.24
N ARG A 94 -7.01 9.06 -3.56
CA ARG A 94 -7.47 10.25 -4.27
C ARG A 94 -7.10 11.54 -3.55
N ASP A 95 -7.23 11.54 -2.24
CA ASP A 95 -6.82 12.61 -1.33
C ASP A 95 -5.34 12.98 -1.50
N VAL A 96 -4.46 11.99 -1.64
CA VAL A 96 -3.03 12.23 -1.89
C VAL A 96 -2.81 12.88 -3.25
N TYR A 97 -3.51 12.42 -4.30
CA TYR A 97 -3.40 13.05 -5.62
C TYR A 97 -3.91 14.50 -5.61
N GLU A 98 -5.00 14.78 -4.91
CA GLU A 98 -5.53 16.13 -4.71
C GLU A 98 -4.54 17.01 -3.93
N MET A 99 -3.94 16.48 -2.86
CA MET A 99 -2.89 17.15 -2.09
C MET A 99 -1.66 17.51 -2.93
N LEU A 100 -1.32 16.72 -3.95
CA LEU A 100 -0.18 16.99 -4.82
C LEU A 100 -0.43 18.10 -5.85
N VAL A 101 -1.69 18.47 -6.14
CA VAL A 101 -2.03 19.48 -7.16
C VAL A 101 -1.42 20.87 -6.84
N PRO A 102 -1.54 21.43 -5.62
CA PRO A 102 -0.95 22.73 -5.29
C PRO A 102 0.58 22.76 -5.32
N TYR A 103 1.24 21.60 -5.25
CA TYR A 103 2.70 21.47 -5.34
C TYR A 103 3.23 21.42 -6.79
N ASP A 104 2.35 21.58 -7.79
CA ASP A 104 2.68 21.50 -9.22
C ASP A 104 3.42 20.19 -9.59
N VAL A 105 3.13 19.11 -8.85
CA VAL A 105 3.67 17.79 -9.17
C VAL A 105 3.01 17.31 -10.45
N ARG A 106 3.82 17.08 -11.48
CA ARG A 106 3.33 16.61 -12.78
C ARG A 106 2.62 15.28 -12.65
N MET A 107 1.29 15.31 -12.76
CA MET A 107 0.43 14.14 -12.85
C MET A 107 -0.15 14.02 -14.25
N VAL A 108 -0.16 12.81 -14.79
CA VAL A 108 -0.66 12.53 -16.14
C VAL A 108 -1.79 11.50 -16.04
N PRO A 109 -2.96 11.74 -16.64
CA PRO A 109 -4.02 10.75 -16.72
C PRO A 109 -3.52 9.46 -17.36
N LYS A 110 -3.89 8.33 -16.77
CA LYS A 110 -3.59 7.00 -17.29
C LYS A 110 -4.90 6.28 -17.59
N ASP A 111 -5.02 5.71 -18.77
CA ASP A 111 -6.15 4.89 -19.14
C ASP A 111 -6.34 3.74 -18.15
N PHE A 112 -7.61 3.40 -17.85
CA PHE A 112 -7.97 2.34 -16.91
C PHE A 112 -9.19 1.56 -17.40
N ALA A 113 -9.32 0.32 -16.94
CA ALA A 113 -10.43 -0.55 -17.29
C ALA A 113 -11.58 -0.43 -16.28
N VAL A 114 -12.82 -0.40 -16.78
CA VAL A 114 -14.05 -0.45 -15.98
C VAL A 114 -15.00 -1.50 -16.56
N GLY A 115 -15.84 -2.08 -15.71
CA GLY A 115 -16.77 -3.12 -16.12
C GLY A 115 -17.51 -3.71 -14.92
N PHE A 116 -18.10 -4.87 -15.12
CA PHE A 116 -18.86 -5.58 -14.09
C PHE A 116 -18.12 -6.85 -13.65
N ARG A 117 -18.32 -7.23 -12.38
CA ARG A 117 -17.98 -8.58 -11.93
C ARG A 117 -19.14 -9.49 -12.30
N VAL A 118 -18.85 -10.54 -13.07
CA VAL A 118 -19.82 -11.56 -13.47
C VAL A 118 -19.47 -12.85 -12.76
N GLU A 119 -20.49 -13.51 -12.20
CA GLU A 119 -20.34 -14.74 -11.43
C GLU A 119 -20.99 -15.91 -12.17
N HIS A 120 -20.32 -17.05 -12.17
CA HIS A 120 -20.84 -18.33 -12.65
C HIS A 120 -20.57 -19.39 -11.58
N PRO A 121 -21.37 -20.46 -11.50
CA PRO A 121 -21.07 -21.58 -10.62
C PRO A 121 -19.68 -22.17 -10.91
N GLN A 122 -18.90 -22.41 -9.85
CA GLN A 122 -17.55 -22.97 -10.01
C GLN A 122 -17.57 -24.33 -10.73
N GLU A 123 -18.60 -25.15 -10.49
CA GLU A 123 -18.79 -26.44 -11.18
C GLU A 123 -18.90 -26.28 -12.70
N LEU A 124 -19.61 -25.23 -13.17
CA LEU A 124 -19.73 -24.94 -14.58
C LEU A 124 -18.37 -24.60 -15.19
N ILE A 125 -17.59 -23.75 -14.51
CA ILE A 125 -16.25 -23.35 -14.95
C ILE A 125 -15.30 -24.56 -15.00
N ASN A 126 -15.35 -25.42 -13.98
CA ASN A 126 -14.51 -26.62 -13.90
C ASN A 126 -14.79 -27.61 -15.05
N ASN A 127 -16.02 -27.68 -15.55
CA ASN A 127 -16.40 -28.60 -16.64
C ASN A 127 -16.00 -28.11 -18.04
N ILE A 128 -15.67 -26.81 -18.22
CA ILE A 128 -15.33 -26.20 -19.52
C ILE A 128 -13.85 -25.85 -19.67
N GLN A 129 -13.05 -26.05 -18.64
CA GLN A 129 -11.58 -25.90 -18.64
C GLN A 129 -10.90 -27.24 -18.84
#